data_AF-A0AAV5MNK5-F1
#
_entry.id   AF-A0AAV5MNK5-F1
#
_cell.length_a   1.000
_cell.length_b   1.000
_cell.length_c   1.000
_cell.angle_alpha   90.00
_cell.angle_beta   90.00
_cell.angle_gamma   90.00
#
_symmetry.space_group_name_H-M   'P 1'
#
loop_
_entity.id
_entity.type
_entity.pdbx_description
1 polymer ?
#
loop_
_entity_poly.entity_id
_entity_poly.type
_entity_poly.pdbx_seq_one_letter_code
_entity_poly.pdbx_strand_id
1 'polypeptide(L)'
;MHLENRELSSVILGKTCKHAVFSRVVEGKLAHRCDKWVGTIVSSNGSFELGFFCSGSSGRSCYLGIWFRKVSVHAVVWVANKCSPIDDLSGVLVINSTGNLVLLSQSRSVVWASNSKIEAQNPVVRLQDSGNLVLKDRIDGKSEILFWQSFDYPTDTLLAGMKLGWDLRVGLNRQLSAWKSQDDPCPGDLTYGMAPYNFPDTVMWKGSKKYFMLGPWNGNGFSGQMQFNSNQYLMFNMTSNEEETYFMFYISNISLITRLTLTILPVG
;
A
#
# COMPACT_ATOMS: atom_id res chain seq x y z
N MET A 1 1.19 14.30 18.96
CA MET A 1 1.78 13.29 19.86
C MET A 1 2.39 12.25 18.96
N HIS A 2 3.71 12.32 18.75
CA HIS A 2 4.46 11.37 17.93
C HIS A 2 4.54 10.05 18.70
N LEU A 3 4.04 8.97 18.10
CA LEU A 3 4.27 7.62 18.60
C LEU A 3 5.58 7.14 17.97
N GLU A 4 6.71 7.44 18.60
CA GLU A 4 7.96 6.76 18.28
C GLU A 4 7.86 5.31 18.73
N ASN A 5 8.06 4.41 17.77
CA ASN A 5 8.43 3.01 17.92
C ASN A 5 7.81 2.28 19.12
N ARG A 6 6.49 2.05 19.07
CA ARG A 6 5.86 1.03 19.92
C ARG A 6 5.45 -0.15 19.06
N GLU A 7 5.85 -1.34 19.47
CA GLU A 7 5.15 -2.57 19.09
C GLU A 7 3.70 -2.39 19.57
N LEU A 8 2.78 -2.18 18.63
CA LEU A 8 1.39 -1.88 18.97
C LEU A 8 0.58 -3.19 18.89
N SER A 9 0.26 -3.74 20.06
CA SER A 9 -0.75 -4.80 20.23
C SER A 9 -2.16 -4.32 19.88
N SER A 10 -2.36 -3.00 19.79
CA SER A 10 -3.54 -2.37 19.21
C SER A 10 -3.12 -1.08 18.51
N VAL A 11 -3.46 -0.96 17.23
CA VAL A 11 -3.34 0.30 16.50
C VAL A 11 -4.67 1.03 16.62
N ILE A 12 -4.63 2.32 16.92
CA ILE A 12 -5.76 3.24 16.79
C ILE A 12 -5.21 4.46 16.06
N LEU A 13 -5.51 4.56 14.77
CA LEU A 13 -5.31 5.79 13.99
C LEU A 13 -6.70 6.38 13.77
N GLY A 14 -6.94 7.64 14.09
CA GLY A 14 -8.28 8.23 13.90
C GLY A 14 -8.35 9.73 14.16
N LYS A 15 -9.43 10.38 13.73
CA LYS A 15 -9.70 11.79 14.07
C LYS A 15 -10.21 11.90 15.51
N THR A 16 -9.60 12.77 16.32
CA THR A 16 -10.17 13.19 17.61
C THR A 16 -10.63 14.64 17.53
N CYS A 17 -11.93 14.89 17.70
CA CYS A 17 -12.43 16.23 17.95
C CYS A 17 -12.25 16.51 19.45
N LYS A 18 -11.19 17.23 19.84
CA LYS A 18 -10.95 17.62 21.24
C LYS A 18 -11.62 18.97 21.56
N HIS A 19 -12.46 18.93 22.60
CA HIS A 19 -13.19 20.01 23.30
C HIS A 19 -14.56 20.39 22.74
N ALA A 20 -15.58 19.78 23.34
CA ALA A 20 -16.85 20.44 23.59
C ALA A 20 -16.66 21.43 24.75
N VAL A 21 -16.85 22.72 24.49
CA VAL A 21 -17.21 23.71 25.52
C VAL A 21 -18.43 24.43 24.98
N PHE A 22 -19.53 24.36 25.74
CA PHE A 22 -20.78 25.04 25.43
C PHE A 22 -20.59 26.56 25.45
N SER A 23 -21.06 27.24 24.42
CA SER A 23 -21.75 28.53 24.58
C SER A 23 -22.74 28.74 23.42
N ARG A 24 -24.00 28.93 23.81
CA ARG A 24 -25.14 29.53 23.09
C ARG A 24 -25.29 29.33 21.58
N VAL A 25 -26.40 28.67 21.22
CA VAL A 25 -26.99 28.66 19.88
C VAL A 25 -27.37 30.09 19.47
N VAL A 26 -26.83 30.57 18.34
CA VAL A 26 -27.48 31.55 17.47
C VAL A 26 -27.34 31.01 16.05
N GLU A 27 -28.46 30.96 15.33
CA GLU A 27 -28.63 30.32 14.02
C GLU A 27 -27.59 30.74 12.98
N GLY A 28 -26.96 29.75 12.34
CA GLY A 28 -26.03 29.91 11.24
C GLY A 28 -25.17 28.64 11.10
N LYS A 29 -25.31 27.92 9.98
CA LYS A 29 -24.70 26.61 9.69
C LYS A 29 -23.28 26.42 10.29
N LEU A 30 -23.15 25.55 11.28
CA LEU A 30 -21.86 25.02 11.73
C LEU A 30 -21.42 23.88 10.80
N ALA A 31 -20.57 24.18 9.83
CA ALA A 31 -19.75 23.16 9.19
C ALA A 31 -18.61 22.80 10.16
N HIS A 32 -18.80 21.78 10.99
CA HIS A 32 -17.75 21.26 11.86
C HIS A 32 -16.66 20.61 10.99
N ARG A 33 -15.53 21.31 10.83
CA ARG A 33 -14.33 20.78 10.19
C ARG A 33 -13.44 20.18 11.27
N CYS A 34 -13.49 18.86 11.42
CA CYS A 34 -12.53 18.13 12.26
C CYS A 34 -11.25 18.06 11.38
N ASP A 35 -10.23 18.89 11.62
CA ASP A 35 -9.20 19.22 10.60
C ASP A 35 -7.98 18.28 10.52
N LYS A 36 -7.80 17.33 11.45
CA LYS A 36 -6.57 16.51 11.44
C LYS A 36 -6.79 15.09 11.92
N TRP A 37 -6.43 14.13 11.07
CA TRP A 37 -6.23 12.73 11.48
C TRP A 37 -5.15 12.66 12.55
N VAL A 38 -5.40 11.91 13.62
CA VAL A 38 -4.47 11.75 14.74
C VAL A 38 -3.86 10.36 14.68
N GLY A 39 -2.52 10.33 14.78
CA GLY A 39 -1.73 9.12 14.74
C GLY A 39 -1.28 8.77 13.33
N THR A 40 -0.01 8.37 13.22
CA THR A 40 0.59 7.70 12.06
C THR A 40 1.51 6.61 12.57
N ILE A 41 1.78 5.59 11.74
CA ILE A 41 2.84 4.61 12.00
C ILE A 41 4.00 4.96 11.09
N VAL A 42 5.19 5.15 11.67
CA VAL A 42 6.40 5.53 10.94
C VAL A 42 7.37 4.35 10.98
N SER A 43 8.02 4.05 9.86
CA SER A 43 9.07 3.02 9.81
C SER A 43 10.24 3.42 10.72
N SER A 44 11.00 2.44 11.24
CA SER A 44 12.09 2.68 12.19
C SER A 44 13.11 3.72 11.72
N ASN A 45 13.44 3.73 10.42
CA ASN A 45 14.37 4.70 9.81
C ASN A 45 13.72 6.02 9.36
N GLY A 46 12.42 6.18 9.58
CA GLY A 46 11.64 7.34 9.19
C GLY A 46 11.46 7.55 7.69
N SER A 47 11.67 6.52 6.86
CA SER A 47 11.54 6.60 5.40
C SER A 47 10.09 6.49 4.93
N PHE A 48 9.27 5.68 5.59
CA PHE A 48 7.87 5.47 5.26
C PHE A 48 6.95 5.86 6.41
N GLU A 49 5.75 6.30 6.05
CA GLU A 49 4.68 6.64 6.99
C GLU A 49 3.35 6.08 6.49
N LEU A 50 2.63 5.41 7.38
CA LEU A 50 1.25 4.96 7.20
C LEU A 50 0.33 5.93 7.95
N GLY A 51 -0.69 6.40 7.26
CA GLY A 51 -1.73 7.21 7.89
C GLY A 51 -2.90 7.50 6.94
N PHE A 52 -3.77 8.40 7.37
CA PHE A 52 -4.90 8.83 6.58
C PHE A 52 -4.55 10.05 5.74
N PHE A 53 -4.97 10.02 4.48
CA PHE A 53 -4.96 11.17 3.58
C PHE A 53 -6.34 11.30 2.92
N CYS A 54 -6.67 12.49 2.43
CA CYS A 54 -7.92 12.72 1.70
C CYS A 54 -7.59 13.31 0.34
N SER A 55 -8.34 12.90 -0.68
CA SER A 55 -8.09 13.21 -2.07
C SER A 55 -9.36 13.70 -2.77
N GLY A 56 -9.19 14.39 -3.91
CA GLY A 56 -10.28 14.96 -4.70
C GLY A 56 -10.67 16.38 -4.31
N SER A 57 -11.32 17.07 -5.24
CA SER A 57 -11.70 18.49 -5.15
C SER A 57 -12.59 18.85 -3.95
N SER A 58 -13.34 17.88 -3.41
CA SER A 58 -14.16 18.07 -2.21
C SER A 58 -13.41 17.81 -0.90
N GLY A 59 -12.26 17.11 -0.95
CA GLY A 59 -11.51 16.67 0.23
C GLY A 59 -12.28 15.74 1.17
N ARG A 60 -13.41 15.17 0.72
CA ARG A 60 -14.29 14.33 1.56
C ARG A 60 -13.92 12.87 1.54
N SER A 61 -13.32 12.38 0.45
CA SER A 61 -12.98 10.97 0.30
C SER A 61 -11.59 10.72 0.88
N CYS A 62 -11.56 10.04 2.03
CA CYS A 62 -10.34 9.74 2.76
C CYS A 62 -9.95 8.27 2.68
N TYR A 63 -8.64 8.05 2.69
CA TYR A 63 -8.00 6.77 2.47
C TYR A 63 -6.91 6.54 3.50
N LEU A 64 -6.72 5.28 3.88
CA LEU A 64 -5.53 4.82 4.59
C LEU A 64 -4.47 4.44 3.56
N GLY A 65 -3.28 5.03 3.66
CA GLY A 65 -2.19 4.76 2.73
C GLY A 65 -0.81 4.90 3.35
N ILE A 66 0.18 4.44 2.59
CA ILE A 66 1.60 4.53 2.89
C ILE A 66 2.24 5.49 1.90
N TRP A 67 3.12 6.38 2.37
CA TRP A 67 3.88 7.30 1.53
C TRP A 67 5.33 7.43 2.00
N PHE A 68 6.18 7.99 1.14
CA PHE A 68 7.52 8.41 1.53
C PHE A 68 7.45 9.63 2.45
N ARG A 69 7.93 9.50 3.68
CA ARG A 69 7.84 10.58 4.69
C ARG A 69 8.76 11.76 4.39
N LYS A 70 9.93 11.50 3.79
CA LYS A 70 10.97 12.51 3.55
C LYS A 70 10.80 13.26 2.22
N VAL A 71 9.75 12.98 1.45
CA VAL A 71 9.48 13.62 0.15
C VAL A 71 8.36 14.65 0.31
N SER A 72 8.58 15.87 -0.19
CA SER A 72 7.65 17.00 -0.02
C SER A 72 6.34 16.84 -0.78
N VAL A 73 6.35 16.13 -1.90
CA VAL A 73 5.14 15.68 -2.61
C VAL A 73 4.65 14.43 -1.90
N HIS A 74 3.37 14.38 -1.51
CA HIS A 74 2.73 13.18 -0.93
C HIS A 74 2.80 12.04 -1.95
N ALA A 75 3.91 11.34 -1.96
CA ALA A 75 4.19 10.22 -2.83
C ALA A 75 3.59 8.98 -2.20
N VAL A 76 2.27 8.83 -2.32
CA VAL A 76 1.54 7.64 -1.90
C VAL A 76 2.02 6.47 -2.75
N VAL A 77 2.36 5.36 -2.08
CA VAL A 77 2.91 4.13 -2.70
C VAL A 77 2.02 2.92 -2.44
N TRP A 78 1.09 3.03 -1.50
CA TRP A 78 0.12 1.98 -1.19
C TRP A 78 -1.15 2.58 -0.58
N VAL A 79 -2.31 1.99 -0.88
CA VAL A 79 -3.64 2.42 -0.40
C VAL A 79 -4.47 1.19 -0.04
N ALA A 80 -5.03 1.16 1.17
CA ALA A 80 -5.86 0.06 1.65
C ALA A 80 -7.26 0.07 1.00
N ASN A 81 -8.03 1.10 1.30
CA ASN A 81 -9.45 1.21 0.98
C ASN A 81 -9.73 1.91 -0.37
N LYS A 82 -9.03 1.47 -1.42
CA LYS A 82 -9.03 2.06 -2.78
C LYS A 82 -10.42 2.49 -3.28
N CYS A 83 -11.35 1.55 -3.42
CA CYS A 83 -12.71 1.81 -3.92
C CYS A 83 -13.78 1.95 -2.84
N SER A 84 -13.33 2.08 -1.60
CA SER A 84 -14.21 2.24 -0.44
C SER A 84 -13.71 3.44 0.36
N PRO A 85 -13.77 4.66 -0.20
CA PRO A 85 -13.36 5.86 0.54
C PRO A 85 -14.15 5.99 1.83
N ILE A 86 -13.52 6.58 2.84
CA ILE A 86 -14.22 7.05 4.03
C ILE A 86 -14.67 8.47 3.74
N ASP A 87 -15.96 8.64 3.50
CA ASP A 87 -16.59 9.96 3.28
C ASP A 87 -17.00 10.64 4.60
N ASP A 88 -16.85 9.91 5.72
CA ASP A 88 -17.20 10.34 7.07
C ASP A 88 -16.14 11.26 7.71
N LEU A 89 -16.53 11.91 8.83
CA LEU A 89 -15.62 12.74 9.62
C LEU A 89 -14.54 11.94 10.37
N SER A 90 -14.62 10.60 10.42
CA SER A 90 -13.66 9.76 11.14
C SER A 90 -13.63 8.33 10.61
N GLY A 91 -12.48 7.70 10.77
CA GLY A 91 -12.26 6.27 10.59
C GLY A 91 -11.22 5.78 11.59
N VAL A 92 -11.19 4.47 11.82
CA VAL A 92 -10.23 3.86 12.73
C VAL A 92 -9.65 2.56 12.18
N LEU A 93 -8.31 2.48 12.16
CA LEU A 93 -7.59 1.25 11.88
C LEU A 93 -7.35 0.51 13.19
N VAL A 94 -7.82 -0.73 13.31
CA VAL A 94 -7.69 -1.58 14.51
C VAL A 94 -7.30 -3.00 14.16
N ILE A 95 -6.81 -3.75 15.14
CA ILE A 95 -6.72 -5.22 15.06
C ILE A 95 -7.98 -5.77 15.74
N ASN A 96 -8.74 -6.61 15.04
CA ASN A 96 -9.96 -7.20 15.58
C ASN A 96 -9.66 -8.43 16.47
N SER A 97 -10.71 -9.04 17.03
CA SER A 97 -10.59 -10.20 17.92
C SER A 97 -10.03 -11.47 17.26
N THR A 98 -10.02 -11.55 15.93
CA THR A 98 -9.41 -12.68 15.18
C THR A 98 -7.98 -12.37 14.74
N GLY A 99 -7.44 -11.21 15.12
CA GLY A 99 -6.10 -10.78 14.76
C GLY A 99 -5.99 -10.14 13.38
N ASN A 100 -7.10 -9.88 12.70
CA ASN A 100 -7.12 -9.20 11.41
C ASN A 100 -6.97 -7.68 11.57
N LEU A 101 -6.26 -7.06 10.63
CA LEU A 101 -6.20 -5.61 10.50
C LEU A 101 -7.48 -5.13 9.79
N VAL A 102 -8.26 -4.29 10.46
CA VAL A 102 -9.58 -3.83 10.01
C VAL A 102 -9.65 -2.31 10.06
N LEU A 103 -10.14 -1.73 8.96
CA LEU A 103 -10.46 -0.32 8.86
C LEU A 103 -11.97 -0.12 9.02
N LEU A 104 -12.36 0.68 10.01
CA LEU A 104 -13.74 0.96 10.35
C LEU A 104 -14.09 2.42 10.04
N SER A 105 -15.32 2.65 9.58
CA SER A 105 -15.91 4.00 9.45
C SER A 105 -16.38 4.56 10.79
N GLN A 106 -16.94 5.78 10.79
CA GLN A 106 -17.54 6.38 11.98
C GLN A 106 -18.70 5.54 12.54
N SER A 107 -19.50 4.93 11.65
CA SER A 107 -20.62 4.06 12.01
C SER A 107 -20.18 2.65 12.47
N ARG A 108 -18.87 2.41 12.58
CA ARG A 108 -18.25 1.09 12.82
C ARG A 108 -18.53 0.05 11.74
N SER A 109 -18.94 0.47 10.54
CA SER A 109 -18.97 -0.42 9.40
C SER A 109 -17.55 -0.74 8.94
N VAL A 110 -17.33 -1.98 8.50
CA VAL A 110 -16.04 -2.40 7.94
C VAL A 110 -15.89 -1.82 6.54
N VAL A 111 -14.87 -0.99 6.36
CA VAL A 111 -14.53 -0.36 5.08
C VAL A 111 -13.49 -1.20 4.32
N TRP A 112 -12.56 -1.79 5.06
CA TRP A 112 -11.50 -2.66 4.52
C TRP A 112 -10.98 -3.61 5.60
N ALA A 113 -10.49 -4.79 5.20
CA ALA A 113 -9.82 -5.72 6.11
C ALA A 113 -8.71 -6.51 5.39
N SER A 114 -7.70 -6.96 6.13
CA SER A 114 -6.61 -7.81 5.63
C SER A 114 -7.07 -9.19 5.18
N ASN A 115 -8.21 -9.68 5.69
CA ASN A 115 -8.80 -10.99 5.38
C ASN A 115 -7.81 -12.16 5.50
N SER A 116 -6.96 -12.13 6.53
CA SER A 116 -6.10 -13.27 6.87
C SER A 116 -6.95 -14.42 7.40
N LYS A 117 -6.59 -15.64 6.96
CA LYS A 117 -7.24 -16.89 7.37
C LYS A 117 -6.71 -17.46 8.67
N ILE A 118 -5.64 -16.89 9.21
CA ILE A 118 -4.98 -17.40 10.41
C ILE A 118 -5.43 -16.57 11.61
N GLU A 119 -5.91 -17.23 12.66
CA GLU A 119 -6.22 -16.57 13.92
C GLU A 119 -4.93 -16.34 14.73
N ALA A 120 -4.69 -15.08 15.07
CA ALA A 120 -3.51 -14.66 15.81
C ALA A 120 -3.75 -14.72 17.32
N GLN A 121 -2.77 -15.17 18.10
CA GLN A 121 -2.82 -15.08 19.56
C GLN A 121 -2.35 -13.72 20.06
N ASN A 122 -1.21 -13.25 19.55
CA ASN A 122 -0.59 -11.97 19.88
C ASN A 122 -0.27 -11.19 18.58
N PRO A 123 -1.30 -10.69 17.88
CA PRO A 123 -1.14 -9.98 16.63
C PRO A 123 -0.36 -8.66 16.84
N VAL A 124 0.59 -8.40 15.96
CA VAL A 124 1.38 -7.17 15.91
C VAL A 124 1.40 -6.65 14.48
N VAL A 125 1.12 -5.36 14.32
CA VAL A 125 1.33 -4.66 13.04
C VAL A 125 2.65 -3.88 13.09
N ARG A 126 3.40 -3.91 11.99
CA ARG A 126 4.65 -3.14 11.85
C ARG A 126 4.79 -2.59 10.44
N LEU A 127 5.15 -1.31 10.32
CA LEU A 127 5.61 -0.74 9.06
C LEU A 127 7.13 -0.90 8.97
N GLN A 128 7.60 -1.70 8.03
CA GLN A 128 9.02 -1.96 7.83
C GLN A 128 9.71 -0.81 7.09
N ASP A 129 11.03 -0.74 7.20
CA ASP A 129 11.86 0.25 6.50
C ASP A 129 11.87 0.10 4.98
N SER A 130 11.40 -1.03 4.46
CA SER A 130 11.10 -1.26 3.03
C SER A 130 9.79 -0.62 2.56
N GLY A 131 8.95 -0.15 3.49
CA GLY A 131 7.59 0.30 3.22
C GLY A 131 6.54 -0.82 3.33
N ASN A 132 6.95 -2.05 3.63
CA ASN A 132 6.02 -3.17 3.80
C ASN A 132 5.31 -3.08 5.17
N LEU A 133 4.00 -2.88 5.15
CA LEU A 133 3.15 -3.08 6.33
C LEU A 133 2.89 -4.57 6.52
N VAL A 134 3.34 -5.12 7.65
CA VAL A 134 3.22 -6.54 7.98
C VAL A 134 2.35 -6.74 9.21
N LEU A 135 1.56 -7.81 9.19
CA LEU A 135 0.79 -8.32 10.32
C LEU A 135 1.35 -9.70 10.68
N LYS A 136 1.79 -9.84 11.93
CA LYS A 136 2.48 -11.03 12.43
C LYS A 136 1.89 -11.49 13.76
N ASP A 137 2.08 -12.75 14.12
CA ASP A 137 1.88 -13.24 15.49
C ASP A 137 3.18 -13.36 16.25
N ARG A 138 3.19 -12.78 17.43
CA ARG A 138 4.29 -12.96 18.38
C ARG A 138 4.07 -14.23 19.18
N ILE A 139 4.83 -15.24 18.85
CA ILE A 139 4.86 -16.50 19.61
C ILE A 139 6.09 -16.47 20.52
N ASP A 140 5.87 -16.42 21.83
CA ASP A 140 6.96 -16.38 22.80
C ASP A 140 7.92 -17.56 22.62
N GLY A 141 9.22 -17.25 22.47
CA GLY A 141 10.28 -18.24 22.28
C GLY A 141 10.34 -18.90 20.90
N LYS A 142 9.58 -18.43 19.88
CA LYS A 142 9.62 -18.94 18.50
C LYS A 142 9.71 -17.83 17.45
N SER A 143 9.97 -18.21 16.20
CA SER A 143 9.93 -17.32 15.05
C SER A 143 8.52 -16.73 14.85
N GLU A 144 8.44 -15.41 14.62
CA GLU A 144 7.19 -14.71 14.30
C GLU A 144 6.55 -15.30 13.03
N ILE A 145 5.24 -15.59 13.08
CA ILE A 145 4.51 -16.06 11.89
C ILE A 145 3.94 -14.86 11.15
N LEU A 146 4.30 -14.70 9.88
CA LEU A 146 3.73 -13.67 9.00
C LEU A 146 2.38 -14.12 8.45
N PHE A 147 1.34 -13.32 8.66
CA PHE A 147 -0.03 -13.65 8.25
C PHE A 147 -0.54 -12.86 7.06
N TRP A 148 -0.04 -11.64 6.93
CA TRP A 148 -0.44 -10.71 5.88
C TRP A 148 0.64 -9.66 5.71
N GLN A 149 0.81 -9.21 4.47
CA GLN A 149 1.72 -8.11 4.14
C GLN A 149 1.17 -7.27 2.99
N SER A 150 1.38 -5.97 3.05
CA SER A 150 0.96 -5.03 1.99
C SER A 150 1.61 -5.32 0.64
N PHE A 151 2.83 -5.87 0.63
CA PHE A 151 3.57 -6.20 -0.59
C PHE A 151 2.90 -7.29 -1.45
N ASP A 152 2.03 -8.10 -0.86
CA ASP A 152 1.21 -9.10 -1.58
C ASP A 152 -0.01 -8.47 -2.27
N TYR A 153 -0.36 -7.23 -1.91
CA TYR A 153 -1.52 -6.49 -2.42
C TYR A 153 -1.11 -5.10 -2.92
N PRO A 154 -0.28 -5.01 -3.97
CA PRO A 154 0.16 -3.74 -4.53
C PRO A 154 -1.00 -2.84 -5.00
N THR A 155 -0.69 -1.56 -5.18
CA THR A 155 -1.58 -0.58 -5.81
C THR A 155 -1.08 -0.22 -7.20
N ASP A 156 -0.72 1.03 -7.46
CA ASP A 156 -0.13 1.47 -8.72
C ASP A 156 1.40 1.42 -8.71
N THR A 157 2.01 1.13 -7.56
CA THR A 157 3.44 1.30 -7.33
C THR A 157 4.13 -0.01 -6.92
N LEU A 158 5.32 -0.23 -7.48
CA LEU A 158 6.28 -1.26 -7.07
C LEU A 158 7.48 -0.59 -6.37
N LEU A 159 7.73 -0.99 -5.13
CA LEU A 159 8.89 -0.61 -4.32
C LEU A 159 10.00 -1.66 -4.42
N ALA A 160 11.21 -1.27 -4.01
CA ALA A 160 12.33 -2.20 -3.93
C ALA A 160 12.00 -3.36 -2.98
N GLY A 161 12.31 -4.59 -3.40
CA GLY A 161 11.98 -5.80 -2.65
C GLY A 161 10.54 -6.31 -2.82
N MET A 162 9.66 -5.60 -3.54
CA MET A 162 8.34 -6.13 -3.90
C MET A 162 8.42 -7.14 -5.04
N LYS A 163 7.60 -8.19 -4.97
CA LYS A 163 7.43 -9.16 -6.05
C LYS A 163 6.30 -8.72 -6.98
N LEU A 164 6.59 -8.55 -8.26
CA LEU A 164 5.60 -8.37 -9.32
C LEU A 164 5.44 -9.67 -10.10
N GLY A 165 4.31 -10.36 -9.96
CA GLY A 165 4.08 -11.67 -10.57
C GLY A 165 3.37 -12.64 -9.61
N TRP A 166 3.55 -13.93 -9.86
CA TRP A 166 2.74 -15.01 -9.31
C TRP A 166 3.44 -15.75 -8.16
N ASP A 167 2.70 -15.96 -7.06
CA ASP A 167 2.94 -17.06 -6.11
C ASP A 167 2.02 -18.22 -6.52
N LEU A 168 2.61 -19.24 -7.15
CA LEU A 168 1.88 -20.36 -7.73
C LEU A 168 1.35 -21.31 -6.65
N ARG A 169 1.94 -21.31 -5.45
CA ARG A 169 1.54 -22.17 -4.33
C ARG A 169 0.18 -21.79 -3.77
N VAL A 170 -0.15 -20.49 -3.79
CA VAL A 170 -1.41 -19.93 -3.26
C VAL A 170 -2.29 -19.31 -4.34
N GLY A 171 -1.84 -19.31 -5.61
CA GLY A 171 -2.55 -18.70 -6.73
C GLY A 171 -2.65 -17.16 -6.65
N LEU A 172 -1.71 -16.51 -5.97
CA LEU A 172 -1.72 -15.05 -5.78
C LEU A 172 -0.98 -14.36 -6.94
N ASN A 173 -1.68 -13.50 -7.67
CA ASN A 173 -1.08 -12.62 -8.67
C ASN A 173 -0.85 -11.21 -8.11
N ARG A 174 0.41 -10.81 -7.95
CA ARG A 174 0.83 -9.47 -7.56
C ARG A 174 1.01 -8.64 -8.83
N GLN A 175 0.03 -7.81 -9.12
CA GLN A 175 0.02 -6.91 -10.29
C GLN A 175 -0.28 -5.48 -9.87
N LEU A 176 0.31 -4.52 -10.57
CA LEU A 176 -0.03 -3.11 -10.41
C LEU A 176 -1.33 -2.80 -11.15
N SER A 177 -2.08 -1.84 -10.63
CA SER A 177 -3.22 -1.22 -11.31
C SER A 177 -3.10 0.28 -11.19
N ALA A 178 -3.13 0.98 -12.32
CA ALA A 178 -3.09 2.43 -12.31
C ALA A 178 -4.28 2.97 -11.53
N TRP A 179 -4.11 4.11 -10.88
CA TRP A 179 -5.25 4.85 -10.34
C TRP A 179 -6.16 5.30 -11.47
N LYS A 180 -7.47 5.35 -11.20
CA LYS A 180 -8.48 5.80 -12.17
C LYS A 180 -8.25 7.25 -12.59
N SER A 181 -7.79 8.08 -11.65
CA SER A 181 -7.32 9.44 -11.91
C SER A 181 -6.31 9.87 -10.84
N GLN A 182 -5.71 11.05 -10.98
CA GLN A 182 -4.79 11.60 -9.98
C GLN A 182 -5.39 11.67 -8.57
N ASP A 183 -6.71 11.88 -8.48
CA ASP A 183 -7.41 12.04 -7.22
C ASP A 183 -8.19 10.79 -6.76
N ASP A 184 -8.31 9.76 -7.61
CA ASP A 184 -9.12 8.57 -7.35
C ASP A 184 -8.26 7.28 -7.40
N PRO A 185 -7.90 6.71 -6.23
CA PRO A 185 -7.05 5.54 -6.13
C PRO A 185 -7.77 4.21 -6.45
N CYS A 186 -9.04 4.24 -6.88
CA CYS A 186 -9.66 3.06 -7.47
C CYS A 186 -8.81 2.52 -8.63
N PRO A 187 -8.72 1.19 -8.83
CA PRO A 187 -8.10 0.62 -10.02
C PRO A 187 -8.78 1.14 -11.29
N GLY A 188 -7.98 1.72 -12.18
CA GLY A 188 -8.35 2.08 -13.54
C GLY A 188 -8.14 0.92 -14.52
N ASP A 189 -8.24 1.23 -15.81
CA ASP A 189 -8.21 0.22 -16.88
C ASP A 189 -6.81 -0.32 -17.20
N LEU A 190 -5.76 0.32 -16.69
CA LEU A 190 -4.38 -0.06 -16.99
C LEU A 190 -3.82 -0.93 -15.86
N THR A 191 -3.36 -2.13 -16.19
CA THR A 191 -2.68 -3.03 -15.26
C THR A 191 -1.31 -3.43 -15.77
N TYR A 192 -0.41 -3.78 -14.86
CA TYR A 192 0.95 -4.20 -15.18
C TYR A 192 1.39 -5.34 -14.27
N GLY A 193 1.96 -6.39 -14.84
CA GLY A 193 2.26 -7.63 -14.13
C GLY A 193 2.96 -8.62 -15.03
N MET A 194 2.99 -9.90 -14.63
CA MET A 194 3.62 -10.95 -15.43
C MET A 194 2.60 -11.84 -16.12
N ALA A 195 2.83 -12.13 -17.40
CA ALA A 195 2.04 -13.12 -18.11
C ALA A 195 2.29 -14.51 -17.49
N PRO A 196 1.23 -15.29 -17.22
CA PRO A 196 1.40 -16.68 -16.82
C PRO A 196 1.85 -17.50 -18.07
N TYR A 197 2.78 -18.44 -17.86
CA TYR A 197 3.21 -19.51 -18.78
C TYR A 197 4.37 -19.26 -19.77
N ASN A 198 5.21 -20.30 -19.90
CA ASN A 198 6.31 -20.63 -20.83
C ASN A 198 7.45 -19.61 -21.04
N PHE A 199 7.16 -18.31 -21.09
CA PHE A 199 8.16 -17.26 -21.21
C PHE A 199 7.78 -16.11 -20.29
N PRO A 200 8.46 -15.99 -19.14
CA PRO A 200 8.22 -14.90 -18.19
C PRO A 200 8.47 -13.56 -18.89
N ASP A 201 7.39 -12.81 -19.09
CA ASP A 201 7.40 -11.47 -19.66
C ASP A 201 6.51 -10.58 -18.80
N THR A 202 6.91 -9.33 -18.68
CA THR A 202 6.10 -8.30 -18.04
C THR A 202 5.21 -7.65 -19.10
N VAL A 203 3.93 -7.62 -18.79
CA VAL A 203 2.89 -7.20 -19.72
C VAL A 203 2.09 -6.09 -19.08
N MET A 204 1.78 -5.10 -19.90
CA MET A 204 0.81 -4.06 -19.59
C MET A 204 -0.48 -4.38 -20.32
N TRP A 205 -1.60 -4.39 -19.60
CA TRP A 205 -2.93 -4.58 -20.18
C TRP A 205 -3.75 -3.31 -20.07
N LYS A 206 -4.56 -3.04 -21.09
CA LYS A 206 -5.66 -2.08 -21.03
C LYS A 206 -6.97 -2.86 -21.12
N GLY A 207 -7.66 -2.98 -19.98
CA GLY A 207 -8.74 -3.96 -19.81
C GLY A 207 -8.21 -5.38 -20.02
N SER A 208 -8.85 -6.15 -20.91
CA SER A 208 -8.41 -7.51 -21.25
C SER A 208 -7.36 -7.58 -22.37
N LYS A 209 -7.06 -6.46 -23.03
CA LYS A 209 -6.15 -6.44 -24.18
C LYS A 209 -4.71 -6.18 -23.74
N LYS A 210 -3.78 -7.00 -24.21
CA LYS A 210 -2.34 -6.70 -24.08
C LYS A 210 -2.06 -5.40 -24.84
N TYR A 211 -1.55 -4.41 -24.12
CA TYR A 211 -1.25 -3.08 -24.65
C TYR A 211 0.23 -2.94 -25.00
N PHE A 212 1.10 -3.44 -24.13
CA PHE A 212 2.55 -3.37 -24.28
C PHE A 212 3.23 -4.54 -23.57
N MET A 213 4.38 -4.98 -24.10
CA MET A 213 5.21 -6.03 -23.51
C MET A 213 6.65 -5.53 -23.51
N LEU A 214 7.37 -5.73 -22.41
CA LEU A 214 8.81 -5.40 -22.37
C LEU A 214 9.67 -6.42 -23.09
N GLY A 215 9.13 -7.60 -23.42
CA GLY A 215 9.86 -8.67 -24.07
C GLY A 215 10.53 -9.60 -23.06
N PRO A 216 10.97 -10.79 -23.48
CA PRO A 216 11.46 -11.81 -22.56
C PRO A 216 12.70 -11.35 -21.78
N TRP A 217 12.79 -11.85 -20.55
CA TRP A 217 13.97 -11.69 -19.70
C TRP A 217 15.19 -12.41 -20.28
N ASN A 218 16.33 -11.72 -20.37
CA ASN A 218 17.56 -12.25 -20.97
C ASN A 218 18.66 -12.59 -19.93
N GLY A 219 18.33 -12.59 -18.65
CA GLY A 219 19.29 -12.80 -17.56
C GLY A 219 19.79 -11.51 -16.89
N ASN A 220 19.72 -10.36 -17.57
CA ASN A 220 20.16 -9.06 -17.04
C ASN A 220 19.08 -7.97 -17.07
N GLY A 221 18.15 -8.06 -18.03
CA GLY A 221 17.07 -7.11 -18.26
C GLY A 221 16.01 -7.69 -19.20
N PHE A 222 14.99 -6.90 -19.52
CA PHE A 222 14.00 -7.24 -20.55
C PHE A 222 14.46 -6.75 -21.92
N SER A 223 14.34 -7.60 -22.94
CA SER A 223 14.93 -7.38 -24.27
C SER A 223 14.39 -6.16 -25.02
N GLY A 224 13.15 -5.73 -24.75
CA GLY A 224 12.49 -4.61 -25.42
C GLY A 224 12.75 -3.23 -24.82
N GLN A 225 13.41 -3.11 -23.66
CA GLN A 225 13.83 -1.81 -23.12
C GLN A 225 15.17 -1.88 -22.36
N MET A 226 16.20 -1.25 -22.93
CA MET A 226 17.54 -1.12 -22.32
C MET A 226 17.57 -0.35 -20.99
N GLN A 227 16.49 0.37 -20.64
CA GLN A 227 16.37 1.12 -19.38
C GLN A 227 16.21 0.21 -18.14
N PHE A 228 15.86 -1.06 -18.33
CA PHE A 228 15.76 -2.08 -17.27
C PHE A 228 17.01 -2.97 -17.17
N ASN A 229 18.17 -2.47 -17.58
CA ASN A 229 19.44 -3.14 -17.32
C ASN A 229 19.92 -2.81 -15.90
N SER A 230 20.40 -3.83 -15.20
CA SER A 230 21.02 -3.64 -13.90
C SER A 230 22.23 -2.69 -14.01
N ASN A 231 22.37 -1.81 -13.03
CA ASN A 231 23.49 -0.87 -12.91
C ASN A 231 23.94 -0.76 -11.45
N GLN A 232 24.92 0.11 -11.17
CA GLN A 232 25.49 0.26 -9.83
C GLN A 232 24.50 0.72 -8.74
N TYR A 233 23.32 1.22 -9.11
CA TYR A 233 22.30 1.72 -8.20
C TYR A 233 21.06 0.83 -8.12
N LEU A 234 20.65 0.26 -9.26
CA LEU A 234 19.44 -0.57 -9.39
C LEU A 234 19.79 -1.93 -9.95
N MET A 235 19.40 -2.97 -9.22
CA MET A 235 19.56 -4.36 -9.65
C MET A 235 18.19 -4.97 -9.90
N PHE A 236 18.02 -5.54 -11.08
CA PHE A 236 16.79 -6.23 -11.47
C PHE A 236 17.00 -7.73 -11.36
N ASN A 237 16.00 -8.44 -10.85
CA ASN A 237 15.99 -9.88 -10.78
C ASN A 237 14.65 -10.43 -11.25
N MET A 238 14.71 -11.59 -11.88
CA MET A 238 13.54 -12.37 -12.23
C MET A 238 13.74 -13.80 -11.76
N THR A 239 12.76 -14.31 -11.02
CA THR A 239 12.69 -15.71 -10.61
C THR A 239 11.54 -16.35 -11.37
N SER A 240 11.76 -17.56 -11.88
CA SER A 240 10.73 -18.38 -12.51
C SER A 240 11.01 -19.85 -12.21
N ASN A 241 10.22 -20.44 -11.32
CA ASN A 241 10.28 -21.84 -10.94
C ASN A 241 8.86 -22.38 -10.66
N GLU A 242 8.77 -23.61 -10.13
CA GLU A 242 7.49 -24.29 -9.86
C GLU A 242 6.65 -23.62 -8.75
N GLU A 243 7.29 -22.84 -7.85
CA GLU A 243 6.62 -22.18 -6.74
C GLU A 243 6.22 -20.73 -7.05
N GLU A 244 7.06 -20.01 -7.78
CA GLU A 244 6.86 -18.59 -8.03
C GLU A 244 7.48 -18.11 -9.34
N THR A 245 6.83 -17.11 -9.94
CA THR A 245 7.34 -16.40 -11.11
C THR A 245 7.14 -14.90 -10.91
N TYR A 246 8.21 -14.16 -10.67
CA TYR A 246 8.12 -12.72 -10.39
C TYR A 246 9.34 -11.94 -10.90
N PHE A 247 9.09 -10.66 -11.13
CA PHE A 247 10.09 -9.61 -11.31
C PHE A 247 10.22 -8.82 -10.00
N MET A 248 11.44 -8.44 -9.65
CA MET A 248 11.76 -7.61 -8.50
C MET A 248 12.95 -6.71 -8.83
N PHE A 249 13.03 -5.56 -8.16
CA PHE A 249 14.24 -4.77 -8.17
C PHE A 249 14.73 -4.46 -6.75
N TYR A 250 16.03 -4.21 -6.63
CA TYR A 250 16.71 -3.80 -5.40
C TYR A 250 17.46 -2.50 -5.64
N ILE A 251 17.69 -1.76 -4.55
CA ILE A 251 18.45 -0.50 -4.55
C ILE A 251 19.75 -0.75 -3.77
N SER A 252 20.89 -0.57 -4.44
CA SER A 252 22.21 -0.75 -3.81
C SER A 252 22.66 0.51 -3.04
N ASN A 253 22.17 1.69 -3.42
CA ASN A 253 22.42 2.95 -2.72
C ASN A 253 21.18 3.39 -1.94
N ILE A 254 21.19 3.13 -0.62
CA ILE A 254 20.08 3.44 0.30
C ILE A 254 19.70 4.93 0.41
N SER A 255 20.51 5.85 -0.16
CA SER A 255 20.18 7.28 -0.21
C SER A 255 19.22 7.64 -1.34
N LEU A 256 19.00 6.74 -2.31
CA LEU A 256 18.09 6.95 -3.43
C LEU A 256 16.66 6.53 -3.07
N ILE A 257 15.72 7.42 -3.33
CA ILE A 257 14.28 7.12 -3.26
C ILE A 257 13.83 6.72 -4.67
N THR A 258 13.53 5.43 -4.85
CA THR A 258 13.11 4.88 -6.15
C THR A 258 11.81 4.13 -6.03
N ARG A 259 10.92 4.32 -7.01
CA ARG A 259 9.69 3.55 -7.21
C ARG A 259 9.39 3.40 -8.70
N LEU A 260 8.69 2.33 -9.07
CA LEU A 260 8.06 2.19 -10.39
C LEU A 260 6.56 2.38 -10.20
N THR A 261 5.96 3.37 -10.87
CA THR A 261 4.53 3.68 -10.75
C THR A 261 3.86 3.57 -12.11
N LEU A 262 2.77 2.81 -12.17
CA LEU A 262 1.89 2.72 -13.33
C LEU A 262 0.86 3.85 -13.28
N THR A 263 0.94 4.80 -14.21
CA THR A 263 0.04 5.95 -14.24
C THR A 263 -0.59 6.15 -15.61
N ILE A 264 -1.76 6.77 -15.64
CA ILE A 264 -2.40 7.26 -16.87
C ILE A 264 -1.88 8.69 -17.08
N LEU A 265 -1.09 8.91 -18.13
CA LEU A 265 -0.68 10.26 -18.48
C LEU A 265 -1.92 11.06 -18.94
N PRO A 266 -2.10 12.31 -18.48
CA PRO A 266 -3.10 13.18 -19.07
C PRO A 266 -2.83 13.30 -20.58
N VAL A 267 -3.84 13.03 -21.38
CA VAL A 267 -3.76 13.35 -22.82
C VAL A 267 -3.78 14.87 -22.89
N GLY A 268 -2.66 15.46 -23.29
CA GLY A 268 -2.51 16.90 -23.49
C GLY A 268 -3.32 17.41 -24.67
#